data_AF-A0A396J0S2-F1
#
_entry.id   AF-A0A396J0S2-F1
#
_cell.length_a   1.000
_cell.length_b   1.000
_cell.length_c   1.000
_cell.angle_alpha   90.00
_cell.angle_beta   90.00
_cell.angle_gamma   90.00
#
_symmetry.space_group_name_H-M   'P 1'
#
loop_
_entity.id
_entity.type
_entity.pdbx_description
1 polymer ?
#
loop_
_entity_poly.entity_id
_entity_poly.type
_entity_poly.pdbx_seq_one_letter_code
_entity_poly.pdbx_strand_id
1 'polypeptide(L)' 'MKESPLKVLGLTWGVWGSSIFDLRLTIILGADVLYDSNAFDDLFATVTFLLQNSPGSIFITSYHNRSGITLSSS' A
#
# COMPACT_ATOMS: atom_id res chain seq x y z
N MET A 1 -10.97 4.87 -28.59
CA MET A 1 -10.17 4.90 -27.34
C MET A 1 -10.04 3.46 -26.89
N LYS A 2 -8.83 2.88 -26.91
CA LYS A 2 -8.61 1.47 -26.60
C LYS A 2 -8.31 1.38 -25.11
N GLU A 3 -9.18 0.72 -24.35
CA GLU A 3 -8.93 0.49 -22.93
C GLU A 3 -7.68 -0.37 -22.79
N SER A 4 -6.72 0.08 -21.97
CA SER A 4 -5.57 -0.73 -21.61
C SER A 4 -6.03 -1.88 -20.72
N PRO A 5 -5.61 -3.13 -20.98
CA PRO A 5 -6.01 -4.26 -20.16
C PRO A 5 -5.51 -4.05 -18.72
N LEU A 6 -6.44 -4.17 -17.76
CA LEU A 6 -6.14 -4.04 -16.34
C LEU A 6 -5.34 -5.29 -15.90
N LYS A 7 -4.07 -5.09 -15.52
CA LYS A 7 -3.20 -6.18 -15.07
C LYS A 7 -3.36 -6.37 -13.57
N VAL A 8 -3.94 -7.50 -13.17
CA VAL A 8 -4.04 -7.89 -11.76
C VAL A 8 -2.79 -8.68 -11.39
N LEU A 9 -2.09 -8.25 -10.34
CA LEU A 9 -0.93 -8.92 -9.77
C LEU A 9 -1.17 -9.11 -8.27
N GLY A 10 -0.96 -10.33 -7.78
CA GLY A 10 -0.94 -10.60 -6.35
C GLY A 10 0.37 -10.11 -5.75
N LEU A 11 0.29 -9.39 -4.64
CA LEU A 11 1.44 -8.90 -3.88
C LEU A 11 1.18 -9.14 -2.40
N THR A 12 2.20 -9.64 -1.70
CA THR A 12 2.21 -9.79 -0.25
C THR A 12 3.21 -8.79 0.31
N TRP A 13 2.82 -8.03 1.33
CA TRP A 13 3.70 -7.07 1.99
C TRP A 13 4.94 -7.78 2.55
N GLY A 14 6.12 -7.19 2.35
CA GLY A 14 7.40 -7.75 2.79
C GLY A 14 7.94 -8.87 1.88
N VAL A 15 7.21 -9.26 0.83
CA VAL A 15 7.62 -10.32 -0.11
C VAL A 15 7.76 -9.76 -1.51
N TRP A 16 8.99 -9.78 -2.04
CA TRP A 16 9.30 -9.30 -3.39
C TRP A 16 9.47 -10.46 -4.38
N GLY A 17 8.53 -10.58 -5.31
CA GLY A 17 8.64 -11.47 -6.47
C GLY A 17 9.27 -10.75 -7.67
N SER A 18 9.83 -11.51 -8.62
CA SER A 18 10.45 -10.98 -9.85
C SER A 18 9.54 -10.02 -10.62
N SER A 19 8.22 -10.25 -10.61
CA SER A 19 7.21 -9.40 -11.25
C SER A 19 7.09 -8.00 -10.64
N ILE A 20 7.49 -7.79 -9.39
CA ILE A 20 7.40 -6.51 -8.67
C ILE A 20 8.56 -5.58 -9.07
N PHE A 21 9.73 -6.13 -9.39
CA PHE A 21 10.90 -5.36 -9.80
C PHE A 21 10.68 -4.63 -11.13
N ASP A 22 9.87 -5.21 -12.03
CA ASP A 22 9.53 -4.58 -13.31
C ASP A 22 8.38 -3.56 -13.22
N LEU A 23 7.73 -3.43 -12.05
CA LEU A 23 6.63 -2.48 -11.87
C LEU A 23 7.16 -1.06 -11.74
N ARG A 24 6.84 -0.23 -12.74
CA ARG A 24 7.00 1.22 -12.67
C ARG A 24 5.64 1.84 -12.42
N LEU A 25 5.29 1.95 -11.15
CA LEU A 25 4.08 2.63 -10.73
C LEU A 25 4.32 4.14 -10.72
N THR A 26 3.25 4.92 -10.84
CA THR A 26 3.29 6.37 -10.64
C THR A 26 2.47 6.75 -9.40
N ILE A 27 1.40 6.00 -9.14
CA ILE A 27 0.54 6.20 -7.98
C ILE A 27 0.33 4.84 -7.32
N ILE A 28 0.53 4.81 -6.01
CA ILE A 28 0.25 3.66 -5.15
C ILE A 28 -0.88 4.08 -4.22
N LEU A 29 -2.01 3.35 -4.23
CA LEU A 29 -3.18 3.64 -3.41
C LEU A 29 -3.32 2.59 -2.31
N GLY A 30 -3.21 3.01 -1.04
CA GLY A 30 -3.48 2.18 0.13
C GLY A 30 -4.82 2.55 0.77
N ALA A 31 -5.86 1.73 0.57
CA ALA A 31 -7.14 1.94 1.26
C ALA A 31 -7.17 1.06 2.52
N ASP A 32 -7.23 1.69 3.69
CA ASP A 32 -7.38 0.99 4.98
C ASP A 32 -6.28 -0.06 5.25
N VAL A 33 -5.06 0.21 4.81
CA VAL A 33 -3.91 -0.71 4.98
C VAL A 33 -3.17 -0.52 6.31
N LEU A 34 -3.50 0.53 7.06
CA LEU A 34 -2.81 0.94 8.29
C LEU A 34 -3.56 0.52 9.57
N TYR A 35 -4.08 -0.70 9.65
CA TYR A 35 -4.82 -1.18 10.83
C TYR A 35 -4.01 -2.11 11.75
N ASP A 36 -3.14 -2.95 11.19
CA ASP A 36 -2.29 -3.87 11.95
C ASP A 36 -0.86 -3.32 12.01
N SER A 37 -0.48 -2.83 13.19
CA SER A 37 0.86 -2.28 13.42
C SER A 37 1.97 -3.30 13.19
N ASN A 38 1.68 -4.60 13.33
CA ASN A 38 2.69 -5.64 13.09
C ASN A 38 3.06 -5.76 11.62
N ALA A 39 2.20 -5.33 10.70
CA ALA A 39 2.44 -5.38 9.26
C ALA A 39 3.06 -4.08 8.71
N PHE A 40 3.31 -3.08 9.56
CA PHE A 40 3.78 -1.76 9.12
C PHE A 40 5.18 -1.82 8.50
N ASP A 41 6.11 -2.56 9.10
CA ASP A 41 7.47 -2.66 8.58
C ASP A 41 7.47 -3.28 7.17
N ASP A 42 6.72 -4.37 6.99
CA ASP A 42 6.56 -5.05 5.69
C ASP A 42 5.86 -4.16 4.66
N LEU A 43 4.84 -3.41 5.08
CA LEU A 43 4.13 -2.44 4.25
C LEU A 43 5.08 -1.33 3.79
N PHE A 44 5.78 -0.67 4.72
CA PHE A 44 6.69 0.43 4.41
C PHE A 44 7.88 -0.02 3.57
N ALA A 45 8.43 -1.22 3.82
CA ALA A 45 9.50 -1.79 3.02
C ALA A 45 9.04 -1.98 1.56
N THR A 46 7.83 -2.51 1.38
CA THR A 46 7.24 -2.72 0.03
C THR A 46 6.97 -1.39 -0.68
N VAL A 47 6.34 -0.43 0.01
CA VAL A 47 6.03 0.88 -0.57
C VAL A 47 7.30 1.63 -0.93
N THR A 48 8.30 1.65 -0.03
CA THR A 48 9.61 2.29 -0.29
C THR A 48 10.28 1.71 -1.51
N PHE A 49 10.28 0.38 -1.64
CA PHE A 49 10.83 -0.30 -2.79
C PHE A 49 10.16 0.13 -4.10
N LEU A 50 8.82 0.19 -4.12
CA LEU A 50 8.06 0.63 -5.29
C LEU A 50 8.30 2.10 -5.64
N LEU A 51 8.43 2.97 -4.62
CA LEU A 51 8.73 4.38 -4.82
C LEU A 51 10.14 4.61 -5.38
N GLN A 52 11.12 3.82 -4.93
CA GLN A 52 12.51 3.91 -5.42
C GLN A 52 12.63 3.46 -6.89
N ASN A 53 11.81 2.51 -7.32
CA ASN A 53 11.87 1.99 -8.69
C ASN A 53 11.40 3.00 -9.74
N SER A 54 10.71 4.07 -9.35
CA SER A 54 10.12 5.04 -10.25
C SER A 54 10.16 6.45 -9.63
N PRO A 55 11.17 7.28 -9.99
CA PRO A 55 11.28 8.65 -9.48
C PRO A 55 10.09 9.49 -9.95
N GLY A 56 9.28 9.97 -8.99
CA GLY A 56 8.01 10.65 -9.25
C GLY A 56 6.78 9.86 -8.80
N SER A 57 6.98 8.66 -8.25
CA SER A 57 5.90 7.89 -7.65
C SER A 57 5.37 8.53 -6.37
N ILE A 58 4.06 8.44 -6.16
CA ILE A 58 3.38 8.99 -4.99
C ILE A 58 2.59 7.89 -4.31
N PHE A 59 2.73 7.76 -2.99
CA PHE A 59 1.89 6.90 -2.17
C PHE A 59 0.79 7.73 -1.53
N ILE A 60 -0.46 7.38 -1.82
CA ILE A 60 -1.65 7.98 -1.21
C ILE A 60 -2.32 6.88 -0.39
N THR A 61 -2.45 7.11 0.91
CA THR A 61 -3.13 6.17 1.81
C THR A 61 -4.28 6.88 2.51
N SER A 62 -5.42 6.21 2.61
CA SER A 62 -6.51 6.63 3.49
C SER A 62 -6.48 5.77 4.75
N TYR A 63 -6.64 6.42 5.90
CA TYR A 63 -6.72 5.76 7.19
C TYR A 63 -8.00 6.21 7.89
N HIS A 64 -8.78 5.25 8.39
CA HIS A 64 -9.94 5.54 9.22
C HIS A 64 -9.58 5.35 10.70
N ASN A 65 -9.47 6.45 11.45
CA ASN A 65 -9.19 6.40 12.88
C ASN A 65 -10.42 5.87 13.63
N ARG A 66 -10.44 4.59 14.01
CA ARG A 66 -11.38 4.07 15.02
C ARG A 66 -10.84 4.33 16.42
N SER A 67 -10.86 5.59 16.88
CA SER A 67 -10.77 5.87 18.30
C SER A 67 -12.09 5.46 18.95
N GLY A 68 -12.17 4.19 19.33
CA GLY A 68 -13.23 3.67 20.20
C GLY A 68 -13.09 4.25 21.60
N ILE A 69 -13.46 5.52 21.79
CA ILE A 69 -13.76 6.03 23.12
C ILE A 69 -15.07 5.36 23.54
N THR A 70 -14.94 4.21 24.20
CA THR A 70 -15.98 3.72 25.10
C THR A 70 -15.89 4.58 26.35
N LEU A 71 -16.66 5.67 26.40
CA LEU A 71 -17.02 6.25 27.68
C LEU A 71 -17.91 5.23 28.38
N SER A 72 -17.32 4.36 29.22
CA SER A 72 -18.11 3.70 30.24
C SER A 72 -18.51 4.79 31.23
N SER A 73 -19.72 5.30 31.08
CA SER A 73 -20.39 6.09 32.12
C SER A 73 -20.45 5.23 33.38
N SER A 74 -19.69 5.62 34.41
CA SER A 74 -19.82 5.15 35.79
C SER A 74 -20.26 6.32 36.66
#